data_AF-A0A350M3L5-F1
#
_entry.id   AF-A0A350M3L5-F1
#
_cell.length_a   1.000
_cell.length_b   1.000
_cell.length_c   1.000
_cell.angle_alpha   90.00
_cell.angle_beta   90.00
_cell.angle_gamma   90.00
#
_symmetry.space_group_name_H-M   'P 1'
#
loop_
_entity.id
_entity.type
_entity.pdbx_description
1 polymer ?
#
loop_
_entity_poly.entity_id
_entity_poly.type
_entity_poly.pdbx_seq_one_letter_code
_entity_poly.pdbx_strand_id
1 'polypeptide(L)'
;MPTINMFDASKYGLESTAMLSGDVAVQQSNAGTAADSLGVPHRLYQLLTKLEKLLSEKYAFDVFAKDSINFGIMVTYRQTWKPENYQVGDLISTLPLSPKEVRRFTSRMVSKKTRAVKELEDSLITRREESSDTSRIDAEIVDKAQNKSNFTITANETINAEAYTINSTQSATLDQVKDSAKTKKEFHESVLKSAQEYKQQHRMEIDTSENQENENTTFHEIQNPNDELAVTYLFYELQRTYRLNEKIHKLTPVILVANDVPAPNEIDDAWLVKHDWMLRRVILDDSFRPALEYLTKSFVGAEVNIRILENNAQLQKNIVDKLNQQIQLQTAILAMSQGDVENATRILAVSEVGEATINNIKRMLDPIGITGETDTGTQDAAQTMLDYAKETANRAEREKARLLSQLEVAMTALQAAVNQLSKAVKEHYDKIAEIDRLRVHVKDNILHYMQAIWSFEPPDQRFFRLAQKIEVPVIEEEGTNLDVDVYSLGSTFEEFVQEYKGFSVELPVPKIKVTKKKLVEVANLDNLLGYKGNYMIFPLKENNFITLHMMQNYLEV
;
A
#
# COMPACT_ATOMS: atom_id res chain seq x y z
N MET A 1 24.43 -43.07 28.07
CA MET A 1 23.09 -43.45 28.56
C MET A 1 22.05 -42.89 27.60
N PRO A 2 20.95 -43.62 27.34
CA PRO A 2 20.65 -44.12 26.00
C PRO A 2 19.58 -43.35 25.22
N THR A 3 19.59 -43.65 23.93
CA THR A 3 18.66 -43.34 22.83
C THR A 3 17.22 -43.79 23.09
N ILE A 4 16.24 -43.01 22.64
CA ILE A 4 14.85 -43.47 22.43
C ILE A 4 14.34 -42.99 21.06
N ASN A 5 13.89 -43.99 20.29
CA ASN A 5 13.42 -44.02 18.90
C ASN A 5 12.06 -43.30 18.70
N MET A 6 11.85 -42.62 17.58
CA MET A 6 11.21 -43.15 16.34
C MET A 6 9.82 -43.78 16.61
N PHE A 7 8.76 -43.06 16.25
CA PHE A 7 7.41 -43.59 16.10
C PHE A 7 7.04 -43.67 14.62
N ASP A 8 6.90 -44.91 14.19
CA ASP A 8 6.49 -45.42 12.89
C ASP A 8 4.95 -45.40 12.82
N ALA A 9 4.40 -44.67 11.86
CA ALA A 9 2.97 -44.61 11.57
C ALA A 9 2.66 -45.38 10.28
N SER A 10 2.89 -46.69 10.30
CA SER A 10 2.52 -47.59 9.21
C SER A 10 1.88 -48.87 9.74
N LYS A 11 0.59 -48.80 10.11
CA LYS A 11 -0.26 -50.00 10.23
C LYS A 11 -1.71 -49.56 10.39
N TYR A 12 -2.47 -49.62 9.29
CA TYR A 12 -3.80 -50.23 9.21
C TYR A 12 -4.24 -50.10 7.74
N GLY A 13 -3.77 -51.06 6.94
CA GLY A 13 -4.41 -51.39 5.68
C GLY A 13 -5.49 -52.43 5.94
N LEU A 14 -6.71 -52.16 5.50
CA LEU A 14 -7.64 -53.18 5.05
C LEU A 14 -8.17 -52.72 3.69
N GLU A 15 -7.84 -53.53 2.70
CA GLU A 15 -8.14 -53.35 1.29
C GLU A 15 -9.61 -53.68 0.96
N SER A 16 -10.07 -53.03 -0.11
CA SER A 16 -10.88 -53.59 -1.21
C SER A 16 -12.28 -54.13 -0.91
N THR A 17 -13.29 -53.47 -1.48
CA THR A 17 -14.01 -54.06 -2.63
C THR A 17 -14.73 -53.00 -3.46
N ALA A 18 -14.50 -53.05 -4.77
CA ALA A 18 -15.20 -52.28 -5.80
C ALA A 18 -16.66 -52.72 -5.93
N MET A 19 -17.55 -51.79 -6.29
CA MET A 19 -18.48 -51.96 -7.43
C MET A 19 -19.33 -50.70 -7.69
N LEU A 20 -19.53 -50.47 -8.99
CA LEU A 20 -20.66 -49.81 -9.66
C LEU A 20 -20.64 -48.27 -9.82
N SER A 21 -20.16 -47.92 -11.02
CA SER A 21 -20.61 -46.79 -11.84
C SER A 21 -22.12 -46.57 -11.81
N GLY A 22 -22.52 -45.33 -11.57
CA GLY A 22 -23.86 -44.83 -11.82
C GLY A 22 -23.77 -43.36 -12.18
N ASP A 23 -23.92 -43.08 -13.47
CA ASP A 23 -24.08 -41.75 -14.04
C ASP A 23 -25.16 -40.95 -13.29
N VAL A 24 -24.79 -39.79 -12.75
CA VAL A 24 -25.77 -38.77 -12.37
C VAL A 24 -25.61 -37.61 -13.35
N ALA A 25 -26.40 -37.70 -14.42
CA ALA A 25 -26.67 -36.61 -15.33
C ALA A 25 -27.22 -35.41 -14.56
N VAL A 26 -26.48 -34.30 -14.58
CA VAL A 26 -26.98 -33.00 -14.14
C VAL A 26 -27.99 -32.53 -15.19
N GLN A 27 -29.27 -32.80 -14.92
CA GLN A 27 -30.38 -32.20 -15.66
C GLN A 27 -30.37 -30.69 -15.42
N GLN A 28 -29.98 -29.94 -16.45
CA GLN A 28 -30.34 -28.54 -16.62
C GLN A 28 -31.86 -28.45 -16.79
N SER A 29 -32.57 -28.06 -15.74
CA SER A 29 -33.94 -27.56 -15.86
C SER A 29 -33.90 -26.07 -16.16
N ASN A 30 -34.18 -25.74 -17.42
CA ASN A 30 -34.59 -24.42 -17.85
C ASN A 30 -35.86 -24.00 -17.09
N ALA A 31 -35.72 -23.03 -16.19
CA ALA A 31 -36.85 -22.33 -15.61
C ALA A 31 -36.54 -20.82 -15.54
N GLY A 32 -37.21 -20.07 -16.43
CA GLY A 32 -37.74 -18.75 -16.13
C GLY A 32 -36.74 -17.63 -15.81
N THR A 33 -36.21 -17.04 -16.86
CA THR A 33 -35.69 -15.67 -16.93
C THR A 33 -36.73 -14.64 -16.46
N ALA A 34 -36.77 -14.35 -15.15
CA ALA A 34 -37.46 -13.16 -14.61
C ALA A 34 -37.05 -12.77 -13.17
N ALA A 35 -35.82 -13.07 -12.73
CA ALA A 35 -35.36 -12.70 -11.39
C ALA A 35 -33.87 -12.30 -11.33
N ASP A 36 -33.29 -11.85 -12.45
CA ASP A 36 -31.90 -11.35 -12.49
C ASP A 36 -31.84 -9.81 -12.34
N SER A 37 -32.74 -9.27 -11.52
CA SER A 37 -32.78 -7.85 -11.18
C SER A 37 -32.09 -7.63 -9.85
N LEU A 38 -30.75 -7.67 -9.85
CA LEU A 38 -29.80 -6.92 -9.01
C LEU A 38 -28.40 -7.54 -9.19
N GLY A 39 -27.75 -7.27 -10.33
CA GLY A 39 -26.40 -7.73 -10.69
C GLY A 39 -25.23 -7.17 -9.85
N VAL A 40 -25.46 -6.91 -8.56
CA VAL A 40 -24.47 -6.39 -7.60
C VAL A 40 -23.53 -7.48 -7.06
N PRO A 41 -23.97 -8.72 -6.74
CA PRO A 41 -23.07 -9.78 -6.25
C PRO A 41 -22.04 -10.19 -7.32
N HIS A 42 -22.46 -10.22 -8.59
CA HIS A 42 -21.60 -10.66 -9.67
C HIS A 42 -20.45 -9.68 -9.95
N ARG A 43 -20.70 -8.36 -9.83
CA ARG A 43 -19.65 -7.34 -10.06
C ARG A 43 -18.60 -7.33 -8.96
N LEU A 44 -19.02 -7.44 -7.69
CA LEU A 44 -18.08 -7.50 -6.56
C LEU A 44 -17.24 -8.77 -6.66
N TYR A 45 -17.87 -9.92 -6.90
CA TYR A 45 -17.16 -11.18 -7.09
C TYR A 45 -16.17 -11.10 -8.24
N GLN A 46 -16.59 -10.60 -9.41
CA GLN A 46 -15.69 -10.38 -10.55
C GLN A 46 -14.52 -9.44 -10.21
N LEU A 47 -14.76 -8.40 -9.39
CA LEU A 47 -13.72 -7.48 -8.97
C LEU A 47 -12.72 -8.17 -8.05
N LEU A 48 -13.20 -8.92 -7.05
CA LEU A 48 -12.35 -9.71 -6.14
C LEU A 48 -11.52 -10.74 -6.91
N THR A 49 -12.13 -11.49 -7.83
CA THR A 49 -11.42 -12.45 -8.69
C THR A 49 -10.39 -11.76 -9.59
N LYS A 50 -10.70 -10.56 -10.11
CA LYS A 50 -9.72 -9.77 -10.88
C LYS A 50 -8.57 -9.28 -10.01
N LEU A 51 -8.84 -8.84 -8.78
CA LEU A 51 -7.79 -8.44 -7.84
C LEU A 51 -6.92 -9.64 -7.45
N GLU A 52 -7.52 -10.80 -7.19
CA GLU A 52 -6.78 -12.03 -6.89
C GLU A 52 -5.90 -12.47 -8.07
N LYS A 53 -6.43 -12.36 -9.30
CA LYS A 53 -5.63 -12.57 -10.51
C LYS A 53 -4.46 -11.59 -10.58
N LEU A 54 -4.71 -10.29 -10.37
CA LEU A 54 -3.66 -9.29 -10.34
C LEU A 54 -2.63 -9.56 -9.23
N LEU A 55 -3.03 -10.09 -8.08
CA LEU A 55 -2.11 -10.45 -7.00
C LEU A 55 -1.25 -11.66 -7.34
N SER A 56 -1.76 -12.62 -8.11
CA SER A 56 -1.01 -13.83 -8.53
C SER A 56 -0.07 -13.61 -9.72
N GLU A 57 -0.25 -12.53 -10.49
CA GLU A 57 0.66 -12.17 -11.57
C GLU A 57 2.08 -11.86 -11.06
N LYS A 58 3.10 -12.16 -11.87
CA LYS A 58 4.50 -11.80 -11.55
C LYS A 58 4.67 -10.29 -11.43
N TYR A 59 5.76 -9.86 -10.80
CA TYR A 59 6.13 -8.44 -10.77
C TYR A 59 6.37 -7.91 -12.19
N ALA A 60 6.13 -6.61 -12.38
CA ALA A 60 6.39 -5.93 -13.66
C ALA A 60 7.89 -5.75 -13.96
N PHE A 61 8.74 -6.11 -13.00
CA PHE A 61 10.20 -6.03 -13.07
C PHE A 61 10.81 -7.34 -12.60
N ASP A 62 12.02 -7.62 -13.08
CA ASP A 62 12.81 -8.76 -12.62
C ASP A 62 13.61 -8.40 -11.37
N VAL A 63 13.77 -9.39 -10.49
CA VAL A 63 14.51 -9.27 -9.24
C VAL A 63 15.73 -10.18 -9.33
N PHE A 64 16.87 -9.71 -8.85
CA PHE A 64 18.08 -10.52 -8.82
C PHE A 64 17.90 -11.70 -7.87
N ALA A 65 18.46 -12.85 -8.25
CA ALA A 65 18.39 -14.04 -7.42
C ALA A 65 18.98 -13.76 -6.02
N LYS A 66 18.33 -14.33 -4.99
CA LYS A 66 18.77 -14.26 -3.60
C LYS A 66 20.23 -14.68 -3.47
N ASP A 67 20.98 -13.97 -2.63
CA ASP A 67 22.40 -14.19 -2.35
C ASP A 67 23.32 -13.98 -3.58
N SER A 68 22.81 -13.39 -4.68
CA SER A 68 23.66 -12.94 -5.79
C SER A 68 24.52 -11.75 -5.37
N ILE A 69 25.73 -11.70 -5.92
CA ILE A 69 26.77 -10.75 -5.53
C ILE A 69 27.23 -9.99 -6.75
N ASN A 70 27.27 -8.67 -6.64
CA ASN A 70 27.87 -7.78 -7.63
C ASN A 70 28.89 -6.83 -6.96
N PHE A 71 29.84 -6.34 -7.75
CA PHE A 71 30.81 -5.35 -7.31
C PHE A 71 30.52 -4.01 -7.97
N GLY A 72 30.77 -2.92 -7.26
CA GLY A 72 30.60 -1.59 -7.80
C GLY A 72 31.47 -0.57 -7.09
N ILE A 73 31.37 0.67 -7.56
CA ILE A 73 32.01 1.82 -6.96
C ILE A 73 30.95 2.89 -6.66
N MET A 74 30.99 3.43 -5.46
CA MET A 74 30.15 4.56 -5.07
C MET A 74 31.00 5.82 -5.18
N VAL A 75 30.69 6.65 -6.17
CA VAL A 75 31.38 7.91 -6.44
C VAL A 75 30.62 9.05 -5.78
N THR A 76 31.27 9.75 -4.86
CA THR A 76 30.74 10.94 -4.21
C THR A 76 31.41 12.17 -4.80
N TYR A 77 30.64 13.01 -5.50
CA TYR A 77 31.08 14.33 -5.95
C TYR A 77 30.81 15.37 -4.87
N ARG A 78 31.70 16.36 -4.76
CA ARG A 78 31.49 17.55 -3.95
C ARG A 78 31.60 18.77 -4.84
N GLN A 79 30.55 19.58 -4.85
CA GLN A 79 30.56 20.90 -5.45
C GLN A 79 30.85 21.94 -4.38
N THR A 80 31.77 22.86 -4.67
CA THR A 80 32.11 23.99 -3.79
C THR A 80 31.73 25.28 -4.50
N TRP A 81 30.96 26.12 -3.81
CA TRP A 81 30.46 27.38 -4.34
C TRP A 81 31.29 28.50 -3.71
N LYS A 82 32.10 29.18 -4.52
CA LYS A 82 32.86 30.34 -4.06
C LYS A 82 32.20 31.61 -4.58
N PRO A 83 31.72 32.50 -3.70
CA PRO A 83 31.16 33.74 -4.16
C PRO A 83 32.24 34.61 -4.80
N GLU A 84 31.91 35.23 -5.91
CA GLU A 84 32.74 36.23 -6.58
C GLU A 84 32.11 37.62 -6.39
N ASN A 85 32.19 38.45 -7.42
CA ASN A 85 31.71 39.82 -7.41
C ASN A 85 30.19 39.89 -7.65
N TYR A 86 29.60 41.04 -7.33
CA TYR A 86 28.25 41.35 -7.76
C TYR A 86 28.27 41.85 -9.21
N GLN A 87 27.35 41.34 -10.02
CA GLN A 87 27.10 41.80 -11.37
C GLN A 87 25.72 42.46 -11.44
N VAL A 88 25.61 43.47 -12.29
CA VAL A 88 24.34 44.11 -12.62
C VAL A 88 23.45 43.09 -13.34
N GLY A 89 22.33 42.74 -12.71
CA GLY A 89 21.32 41.82 -13.23
C GLY A 89 20.24 42.55 -14.04
N ASP A 90 19.00 42.10 -13.89
CA ASP A 90 17.88 42.63 -14.67
C ASP A 90 17.49 44.05 -14.20
N LEU A 91 17.06 44.87 -15.15
CA LEU A 91 16.47 46.18 -14.86
C LEU A 91 15.08 45.99 -14.26
N ILE A 92 14.89 46.40 -13.01
CA ILE A 92 13.63 46.24 -12.27
C ILE A 92 12.67 47.37 -12.61
N SER A 93 13.15 48.61 -12.59
CA SER A 93 12.33 49.80 -12.81
C SER A 93 13.17 50.96 -13.29
N THR A 94 12.53 51.89 -13.99
CA THR A 94 13.11 53.15 -14.46
C THR A 94 12.28 54.30 -13.94
N LEU A 95 12.92 55.24 -13.24
CA LEU A 95 12.25 56.41 -12.70
C LEU A 95 12.82 57.69 -13.33
N PRO A 96 12.13 58.31 -14.30
CA PRO A 96 12.50 59.62 -14.80
C PRO A 96 12.11 60.68 -13.78
N LEU A 97 13.05 61.57 -13.46
CA LEU A 97 12.87 62.72 -12.60
C LEU A 97 13.09 63.99 -13.40
N SER A 98 12.12 64.91 -13.32
CA SER A 98 12.22 66.26 -13.87
C SER A 98 13.28 67.06 -13.08
N PRO A 99 13.73 68.22 -13.60
CA PRO A 99 14.70 69.04 -12.89
C PRO A 99 14.19 69.42 -11.49
N LYS A 100 15.06 69.31 -10.47
CA LYS A 100 14.74 69.49 -9.02
C LYS A 100 13.63 68.59 -8.45
N GLU A 101 13.15 67.61 -9.19
CA GLU A 101 12.10 66.71 -8.71
C GLU A 101 12.65 65.75 -7.66
N VAL A 102 11.93 65.66 -6.54
CA VAL A 102 12.20 64.72 -5.44
C VAL A 102 11.08 63.69 -5.48
N ARG A 103 11.43 62.39 -5.55
CA ARG A 103 10.46 61.31 -5.43
C ARG A 103 10.90 60.31 -4.38
N ARG A 104 9.92 59.88 -3.58
CA ARG A 104 10.04 58.73 -2.69
C ARG A 104 9.69 57.48 -3.48
N PHE A 105 10.46 56.42 -3.29
CA PHE A 105 10.17 55.10 -3.85
C PHE A 105 10.27 54.06 -2.74
N THR A 106 9.46 53.02 -2.88
CA THR A 106 9.41 51.89 -1.96
C THR A 106 9.96 50.67 -2.69
N SER A 107 10.95 50.01 -2.08
CA SER A 107 11.37 48.69 -2.56
C SER A 107 10.58 47.63 -1.82
N ARG A 108 9.94 46.73 -2.55
CA ARG A 108 9.16 45.60 -2.01
C ARG A 108 9.71 44.30 -2.57
N MET A 109 10.00 43.33 -1.70
CA MET A 109 10.31 41.97 -2.11
C MET A 109 9.03 41.14 -2.09
N VAL A 110 8.53 40.76 -3.25
CA VAL A 110 7.33 39.92 -3.38
C VAL A 110 7.76 38.46 -3.39
N SER A 111 7.37 37.71 -2.36
CA SER A 111 7.54 36.25 -2.33
C SER A 111 6.23 35.56 -2.67
N LYS A 112 6.18 34.83 -3.79
CA LYS A 112 5.01 34.01 -4.16
C LYS A 112 5.20 32.58 -3.65
N LYS A 113 4.55 32.25 -2.53
CA LYS A 113 4.54 30.88 -1.96
C LYS A 113 3.23 30.17 -2.30
N THR A 114 3.33 28.90 -2.71
CA THR A 114 2.17 28.03 -2.91
C THR A 114 1.52 27.66 -1.58
N ARG A 115 0.17 27.60 -1.55
CA ARG A 115 -0.64 27.39 -0.33
C ARG A 115 -0.19 26.19 0.53
N ALA A 116 0.15 25.06 -0.08
CA ALA A 116 0.62 23.86 0.64
C ALA A 116 1.97 24.06 1.37
N VAL A 117 2.86 24.89 0.81
CA VAL A 117 4.17 25.20 1.41
C VAL A 117 4.00 26.21 2.54
N LYS A 118 3.08 27.17 2.39
CA LYS A 118 2.76 28.15 3.43
C LYS A 118 2.25 27.47 4.70
N GLU A 119 1.36 26.49 4.58
CA GLU A 119 0.82 25.75 5.74
C GLU A 119 1.89 24.90 6.45
N LEU A 120 2.82 24.30 5.70
CA LEU A 120 3.97 23.57 6.26
C LEU A 120 4.97 24.51 6.95
N GLU A 121 5.29 25.64 6.33
CA GLU A 121 6.28 26.58 6.86
C GLU A 121 5.75 27.34 8.08
N ASP A 122 4.47 27.75 8.08
CA ASP A 122 3.82 28.39 9.24
C ASP A 122 3.82 27.46 10.48
N SER A 123 3.81 26.14 10.28
CA SER A 123 3.97 25.15 11.36
C SER A 123 5.41 24.98 11.86
N LEU A 124 6.41 25.36 11.06
CA LEU A 124 7.84 25.25 11.37
C LEU A 124 8.47 26.55 11.87
N ILE A 125 7.90 27.72 11.51
CA ILE A 125 8.40 29.05 11.85
C ILE A 125 8.35 29.35 13.35
N THR A 126 7.54 28.64 14.14
CA THR A 126 7.39 28.90 15.59
C THR A 126 8.65 28.64 16.43
N ARG A 127 9.81 28.28 15.83
CA ARG A 127 11.03 27.90 16.58
C ARG A 127 12.39 28.44 16.05
N ARG A 128 12.46 29.38 15.10
CA ARG A 128 13.77 29.86 14.60
C ARG A 128 13.86 31.40 14.59
N GLU A 129 14.64 31.94 15.52
CA GLU A 129 15.14 33.32 15.50
C GLU A 129 16.36 33.50 14.60
N GLU A 130 16.45 34.73 14.07
CA GLU A 130 17.47 35.44 13.30
C GLU A 130 18.83 34.78 13.03
N SER A 131 19.11 34.54 11.74
CA SER A 131 20.46 34.41 11.17
C SER A 131 20.47 34.93 9.73
N SER A 132 21.62 35.45 9.28
CA SER A 132 21.76 36.34 8.12
C SER A 132 21.06 35.86 6.83
N ASP A 133 20.28 36.74 6.23
CA ASP A 133 19.43 36.45 5.07
C ASP A 133 20.20 35.90 3.86
N THR A 134 21.45 36.32 3.64
CA THR A 134 22.24 35.90 2.47
C THR A 134 22.66 34.43 2.51
N SER A 135 23.09 33.91 3.67
CA SER A 135 23.39 32.49 3.82
C SER A 135 22.14 31.59 3.75
N ARG A 136 20.97 32.15 4.09
CA ARG A 136 19.69 31.44 4.00
C ARG A 136 19.26 31.22 2.56
N ILE A 137 19.45 32.22 1.69
CA ILE A 137 19.17 32.13 0.25
C ILE A 137 19.96 30.98 -0.37
N ASP A 138 21.27 30.95 -0.13
CA ASP A 138 22.16 29.93 -0.67
C ASP A 138 21.74 28.51 -0.21
N ALA A 139 21.42 28.35 1.08
CA ALA A 139 20.97 27.09 1.64
C ALA A 139 19.62 26.64 1.06
N GLU A 140 18.68 27.55 0.81
CA GLU A 140 17.37 27.23 0.23
C GLU A 140 17.47 26.79 -1.24
N ILE A 141 18.35 27.43 -2.02
CA ILE A 141 18.61 27.02 -3.41
C ILE A 141 19.22 25.62 -3.45
N VAL A 142 20.19 25.34 -2.57
CA VAL A 142 20.83 24.02 -2.47
C VAL A 142 19.82 22.96 -2.03
N ASP A 143 18.98 23.25 -1.02
CA ASP A 143 17.94 22.33 -0.55
C ASP A 143 16.90 22.04 -1.65
N LYS A 144 16.44 23.07 -2.37
CA LYS A 144 15.56 22.89 -3.54
C LYS A 144 16.22 22.07 -4.66
N ALA A 145 17.50 22.32 -4.93
CA ALA A 145 18.24 21.57 -5.94
C ALA A 145 18.43 20.10 -5.53
N GLN A 146 18.70 19.84 -4.25
CA GLN A 146 18.83 18.50 -3.68
C GLN A 146 17.51 17.73 -3.74
N ASN A 147 16.39 18.39 -3.40
CA ASN A 147 15.05 17.78 -3.45
C ASN A 147 14.57 17.51 -4.90
N LYS A 148 15.04 18.29 -5.88
CA LYS A 148 14.76 18.05 -7.31
C LYS A 148 15.69 17.03 -7.94
N SER A 149 16.94 16.98 -7.50
CA SER A 149 17.85 15.90 -7.83
C SER A 149 17.49 14.67 -6.99
N ASN A 150 16.26 14.17 -7.13
CA ASN A 150 15.95 12.81 -6.75
C ASN A 150 16.92 11.93 -7.53
N PHE A 151 17.97 11.47 -6.85
CA PHE A 151 19.11 10.74 -7.41
C PHE A 151 18.60 9.63 -8.32
N THR A 152 18.51 9.94 -9.62
CA THR A 152 18.10 8.99 -10.63
C THR A 152 19.37 8.23 -10.93
N ILE A 153 19.63 7.21 -10.12
CA ILE A 153 20.72 6.26 -10.37
C ILE A 153 20.32 5.51 -11.65
N THR A 154 20.76 6.04 -12.79
CA THR A 154 20.68 5.42 -14.13
C THR A 154 21.55 4.18 -14.12
N ALA A 155 20.95 3.04 -13.77
CA ALA A 155 21.48 1.75 -14.14
C ALA A 155 20.93 1.43 -15.54
N ASN A 156 21.67 1.80 -16.59
CA ASN A 156 21.40 1.28 -17.92
C ASN A 156 22.03 -0.12 -17.98
N GLU A 157 21.28 -1.16 -17.58
CA GLU A 157 21.70 -2.54 -17.78
C GLU A 157 21.08 -3.08 -19.07
N THR A 158 21.92 -3.26 -20.09
CA THR A 158 21.71 -4.29 -21.11
C THR A 158 22.83 -5.29 -20.93
N ILE A 159 22.64 -6.28 -20.05
CA ILE A 159 23.54 -7.42 -19.95
C ILE A 159 22.70 -8.66 -20.25
N ASN A 160 22.83 -9.13 -21.48
CA ASN A 160 22.31 -10.45 -21.87
C ASN A 160 23.01 -11.51 -21.02
N ALA A 161 22.23 -12.14 -20.15
CA ALA A 161 22.65 -13.28 -19.36
C ALA A 161 22.66 -14.52 -20.25
N GLU A 162 23.85 -14.94 -20.70
CA GLU A 162 24.21 -16.35 -20.91
C GLU A 162 25.68 -16.45 -21.32
N ALA A 163 26.38 -17.43 -20.72
CA ALA A 163 27.79 -17.82 -20.92
C ALA A 163 28.87 -16.96 -20.23
N TYR A 164 29.46 -17.56 -19.19
CA TYR A 164 30.77 -17.20 -18.65
C TYR A 164 31.83 -17.20 -19.77
N THR A 165 32.05 -16.03 -20.37
CA THR A 165 33.22 -15.73 -21.19
C THR A 165 33.64 -14.30 -20.89
N ILE A 166 34.74 -14.14 -20.16
CA ILE A 166 35.42 -12.87 -19.94
C ILE A 166 36.09 -12.52 -21.27
N ASN A 167 35.32 -11.94 -22.19
CA ASN A 167 35.82 -11.38 -23.44
C ASN A 167 35.77 -9.85 -23.35
N SER A 168 36.94 -9.26 -23.11
CA SER A 168 37.35 -7.91 -23.51
C SER A 168 36.45 -6.72 -23.11
N THR A 169 36.88 -6.09 -22.02
CA THR A 169 36.65 -4.74 -21.50
C THR A 169 36.95 -3.61 -22.50
N GLN A 170 36.12 -3.39 -23.52
CA GLN A 170 36.21 -2.14 -24.32
C GLN A 170 34.89 -1.36 -24.47
N SER A 171 33.71 -1.97 -24.25
CA SER A 171 32.44 -1.24 -24.29
C SER A 171 32.03 -0.59 -22.96
N ALA A 172 32.42 -1.15 -21.81
CA ALA A 172 32.02 -0.63 -20.50
C ALA A 172 32.78 0.63 -20.03
N THR A 173 33.98 0.86 -20.57
CA THR A 173 34.90 1.94 -20.11
C THR A 173 34.52 3.31 -20.69
N LEU A 174 33.98 3.34 -21.93
CA LEU A 174 33.56 4.57 -22.62
C LEU A 174 32.23 5.14 -22.08
N ASP A 175 31.38 4.29 -21.50
CA ASP A 175 30.08 4.72 -20.99
C ASP A 175 30.18 5.31 -19.57
N GLN A 176 31.12 4.85 -18.74
CA GLN A 176 31.32 5.38 -17.37
C GLN A 176 31.76 6.85 -17.33
N VAL A 177 32.66 7.28 -18.22
CA VAL A 177 33.09 8.68 -18.31
C VAL A 177 31.94 9.57 -18.79
N LYS A 178 31.12 9.07 -19.73
CA LYS A 178 29.91 9.75 -20.20
C LYS A 178 28.86 9.86 -19.10
N ASP A 179 28.68 8.82 -18.29
CA ASP A 179 27.72 8.79 -17.18
C ASP A 179 28.13 9.74 -16.05
N SER A 180 29.42 9.82 -15.73
CA SER A 180 29.97 10.82 -14.81
C SER A 180 29.71 12.25 -15.32
N ALA A 181 30.03 12.51 -16.59
CA ALA A 181 29.80 13.81 -17.21
C ALA A 181 28.31 14.18 -17.24
N LYS A 182 27.44 13.21 -17.51
CA LYS A 182 25.99 13.37 -17.47
C LYS A 182 25.49 13.69 -16.07
N THR A 183 25.94 12.97 -15.04
CA THR A 183 25.58 13.21 -13.64
C THR A 183 25.97 14.61 -13.19
N LYS A 184 27.19 15.05 -13.53
CA LYS A 184 27.66 16.43 -13.24
C LYS A 184 26.77 17.46 -13.96
N LYS A 185 26.46 17.23 -15.23
CA LYS A 185 25.59 18.11 -16.03
C LYS A 185 24.19 18.22 -15.44
N GLU A 186 23.56 17.10 -15.09
CA GLU A 186 22.23 17.06 -14.48
C GLU A 186 22.20 17.79 -13.12
N PHE A 187 23.23 17.60 -12.31
CA PHE A 187 23.35 18.31 -11.03
C PHE A 187 23.48 19.82 -11.24
N HIS A 188 24.34 20.25 -12.15
CA HIS A 188 24.51 21.65 -12.50
C HIS A 188 23.21 22.26 -13.06
N GLU A 189 22.48 21.52 -13.91
CA GLU A 189 21.19 21.95 -14.45
C GLU A 189 20.11 22.07 -13.36
N SER A 190 20.06 21.13 -12.41
CA SER A 190 19.14 21.20 -11.26
C SER A 190 19.40 22.43 -10.39
N VAL A 191 20.68 22.74 -10.15
CA VAL A 191 21.09 23.94 -9.40
C VAL A 191 20.66 25.21 -10.13
N LEU A 192 20.94 25.32 -11.44
CA LEU A 192 20.54 26.47 -12.24
C LEU A 192 19.02 26.65 -12.26
N LYS A 193 18.27 25.57 -12.46
CA LYS A 193 16.79 25.59 -12.46
C LYS A 193 16.25 26.01 -11.10
N SER A 194 16.85 25.54 -10.01
CA SER A 194 16.43 25.90 -8.65
C SER A 194 16.75 27.36 -8.32
N ALA A 195 17.89 27.88 -8.77
CA ALA A 195 18.21 29.30 -8.66
C ALA A 195 17.24 30.18 -9.47
N GLN A 196 16.88 29.76 -10.70
CA GLN A 196 15.90 30.46 -11.53
C GLN A 196 14.50 30.46 -10.90
N GLU A 197 14.04 29.32 -10.38
CA GLU A 197 12.76 29.25 -9.68
C GLU A 197 12.77 30.09 -8.40
N TYR A 198 13.87 30.09 -7.65
CA TYR A 198 14.03 30.96 -6.49
C TYR A 198 13.88 32.44 -6.88
N LYS A 199 14.54 32.86 -7.96
CA LYS A 199 14.44 34.22 -8.53
C LYS A 199 13.01 34.55 -8.99
N GLN A 200 12.30 33.61 -9.62
CA GLN A 200 10.90 33.81 -10.02
C GLN A 200 9.95 33.93 -8.83
N GLN A 201 10.23 33.21 -7.74
CA GLN A 201 9.45 33.28 -6.51
C GLN A 201 9.70 34.57 -5.72
N HIS A 202 10.95 35.06 -5.72
CA HIS A 202 11.39 36.26 -5.01
C HIS A 202 11.66 37.38 -6.00
N ARG A 203 10.61 38.09 -6.41
CA ARG A 203 10.73 39.22 -7.34
C ARG A 203 10.77 40.52 -6.55
N MET A 204 11.79 41.35 -6.79
CA MET A 204 11.80 42.72 -6.28
C MET A 204 10.97 43.62 -7.18
N GLU A 205 10.07 44.39 -6.58
CA GLU A 205 9.24 45.38 -7.25
C GLU A 205 9.52 46.75 -6.62
N ILE A 206 9.60 47.79 -7.45
CA ILE A 206 9.79 49.17 -7.02
C ILE A 206 8.52 49.93 -7.34
N ASP A 207 7.80 50.29 -6.29
CA ASP A 207 6.55 51.01 -6.39
C ASP A 207 6.76 52.47 -5.97
N THR A 208 6.22 53.39 -6.77
CA THR A 208 6.26 54.83 -6.51
C THR A 208 4.95 55.33 -5.87
N SER A 209 3.97 54.44 -5.67
CA SER A 209 2.68 54.78 -5.06
C SER A 209 2.73 54.71 -3.53
N GLU A 210 2.24 55.75 -2.87
CA GLU A 210 2.12 55.85 -1.41
C GLU A 210 0.89 55.06 -0.94
N ASN A 211 1.00 53.73 -0.83
CA ASN A 211 -0.02 52.89 -0.20
C ASN A 211 0.49 52.41 1.17
N GLN A 212 -0.27 52.72 2.22
CA GLN A 212 -0.04 52.21 3.57
C GLN A 212 -0.54 50.76 3.65
N GLU A 213 0.34 49.80 3.42
CA GLU A 213 0.08 48.38 3.69
C GLU A 213 1.15 47.88 4.66
N ASN A 214 0.73 47.22 5.75
CA ASN A 214 1.61 46.70 6.80
C ASN A 214 2.41 45.49 6.28
N GLU A 215 3.47 45.76 5.54
CA GLU A 215 4.50 44.79 5.18
C GLU A 215 5.87 45.46 5.37
N ASN A 216 6.96 44.69 5.42
CA ASN A 216 8.32 45.23 5.60
C ASN A 216 8.75 46.07 4.38
N THR A 217 8.25 47.29 4.26
CA THR A 217 8.56 48.24 3.18
C THR A 217 9.68 49.16 3.61
N THR A 218 10.77 49.20 2.85
CA THR A 218 11.85 50.17 3.06
C THR A 218 11.65 51.40 2.17
N PHE A 219 11.53 52.56 2.81
CA PHE A 219 11.32 53.83 2.13
C PHE A 219 12.66 54.50 1.79
N HIS A 220 12.81 54.93 0.54
CA HIS A 220 13.99 55.64 0.07
C HIS A 220 13.57 56.89 -0.71
N GLU A 221 14.40 57.92 -0.69
CA GLU A 221 14.14 59.20 -1.37
C GLU A 221 15.28 59.49 -2.35
N ILE A 222 14.94 59.85 -3.59
CA ILE A 222 15.90 60.26 -4.62
C ILE A 222 15.49 61.61 -5.15
N GLN A 223 16.50 62.48 -5.34
CA GLN A 223 16.36 63.81 -5.90
C GLN A 223 17.20 63.95 -7.16
N ASN A 224 16.65 64.58 -8.19
CA ASN A 224 17.43 65.03 -9.34
C ASN A 224 18.27 66.27 -8.94
N PRO A 225 19.62 66.18 -8.95
CA PRO A 225 20.48 67.31 -8.58
C PRO A 225 20.58 68.37 -9.68
N ASN A 226 20.15 68.07 -10.92
CA ASN A 226 20.24 68.99 -12.05
C ASN A 226 19.04 69.95 -12.09
N ASP A 227 19.31 71.22 -12.44
CA ASP A 227 18.30 72.28 -12.49
C ASP A 227 17.62 72.42 -13.86
N GLU A 228 18.24 71.88 -14.92
CA GLU A 228 17.75 72.07 -16.30
C GLU A 228 17.50 70.75 -17.06
N LEU A 229 18.11 69.64 -16.62
CA LEU A 229 18.05 68.36 -17.33
C LEU A 229 17.28 67.31 -16.53
N ALA A 230 16.38 66.60 -17.21
CA ALA A 230 15.75 65.41 -16.65
C ALA A 230 16.78 64.27 -16.51
N VAL A 231 16.75 63.55 -15.40
CA VAL A 231 17.60 62.38 -15.14
C VAL A 231 16.73 61.16 -15.01
N THR A 232 17.13 60.04 -15.60
CA THR A 232 16.45 58.75 -15.42
C THR A 232 17.29 57.86 -14.53
N TYR A 233 16.75 57.49 -13.37
CA TYR A 233 17.36 56.50 -12.49
C TYR A 233 16.94 55.10 -12.95
N LEU A 234 17.93 54.24 -13.15
CA LEU A 234 17.76 52.85 -13.54
C LEU A 234 18.05 51.96 -12.33
N PHE A 235 17.06 51.22 -11.88
CA PHE A 235 17.20 50.30 -10.75
C PHE A 235 17.46 48.89 -11.25
N TYR A 236 18.62 48.35 -10.94
CA TYR A 236 18.99 46.98 -11.30
C TYR A 236 18.98 46.06 -10.08
N GLU A 237 18.63 44.80 -10.31
CA GLU A 237 18.88 43.74 -9.33
C GLU A 237 20.39 43.44 -9.28
N LEU A 238 21.00 43.44 -8.11
CA LEU A 238 22.38 42.96 -7.97
C LEU A 238 22.37 41.43 -7.87
N GLN A 239 23.01 40.78 -8.83
CA GLN A 239 23.18 39.33 -8.84
C GLN A 239 24.58 38.96 -8.36
N ARG A 240 24.67 38.02 -7.43
CA ARG A 240 25.95 37.49 -6.97
C ARG A 240 26.38 36.35 -7.89
N THR A 241 27.57 36.45 -8.47
CA THR A 241 28.11 35.34 -9.26
C THR A 241 28.85 34.36 -8.37
N TYR A 242 28.76 33.08 -8.70
CA TYR A 242 29.44 32.01 -7.99
C TYR A 242 30.36 31.26 -8.93
N ARG A 243 31.61 31.04 -8.49
CA ARG A 243 32.49 30.07 -9.12
C ARG A 243 32.18 28.70 -8.56
N LEU A 244 31.62 27.84 -9.41
CA LEU A 244 31.35 26.45 -9.10
C LEU A 244 32.59 25.61 -9.39
N ASN A 245 33.02 24.82 -8.41
CA ASN A 245 34.11 23.85 -8.59
C ASN A 245 33.64 22.48 -8.12
N GLU A 246 33.59 21.53 -9.04
CA GLU A 246 33.15 20.16 -8.81
C GLU A 246 34.35 19.23 -8.83
N LYS A 247 34.52 18.46 -7.76
CA LYS A 247 35.60 17.47 -7.65
C LYS A 247 35.06 16.17 -7.09
N ILE A 248 35.72 15.07 -7.45
CA ILE A 248 35.49 13.78 -6.78
C ILE A 248 35.96 13.95 -5.33
N HIS A 249 35.07 13.74 -4.37
CA HIS A 249 35.40 13.85 -2.96
C HIS A 249 35.85 12.51 -2.40
N LYS A 250 35.12 11.45 -2.74
CA LYS A 250 35.35 10.11 -2.22
C LYS A 250 34.93 9.09 -3.25
N LEU A 251 35.76 8.07 -3.44
CA LEU A 251 35.40 6.87 -4.17
C LEU A 251 35.43 5.70 -3.18
N THR A 252 34.27 5.09 -2.97
CA THR A 252 34.13 3.96 -2.03
C THR A 252 33.88 2.68 -2.83
N PRO A 253 34.77 1.67 -2.77
CA PRO A 253 34.49 0.36 -3.35
C PRO A 253 33.35 -0.31 -2.56
N VAL A 254 32.38 -0.88 -3.27
CA VAL A 254 31.21 -1.50 -2.65
C VAL A 254 30.94 -2.89 -3.20
N ILE A 255 30.34 -3.72 -2.36
CA ILE A 255 29.73 -4.99 -2.73
C ILE A 255 28.21 -4.85 -2.60
N LEU A 256 27.51 -5.43 -3.57
CA LEU A 256 26.07 -5.48 -3.66
C LEU A 256 25.63 -6.91 -3.39
N VAL A 257 24.79 -7.12 -2.38
CA VAL A 257 24.30 -8.45 -1.99
C VAL A 257 22.77 -8.49 -2.11
N ALA A 258 22.25 -9.36 -2.96
CA ALA A 258 20.82 -9.45 -3.24
C ALA A 258 20.08 -10.14 -2.09
N ASN A 259 19.09 -9.44 -1.55
CA ASN A 259 18.15 -9.99 -0.59
C ASN A 259 17.01 -10.74 -1.28
N ASP A 260 16.35 -11.57 -0.46
CA ASP A 260 15.15 -12.30 -0.82
C ASP A 260 13.95 -11.36 -0.90
N VAL A 261 13.24 -11.39 -2.03
CA VAL A 261 11.98 -10.64 -2.21
C VAL A 261 10.87 -11.68 -2.30
N PRO A 262 9.81 -11.55 -1.47
CA PRO A 262 8.72 -12.51 -1.49
C PRO A 262 8.05 -12.53 -2.86
N ALA A 263 7.60 -13.69 -3.30
CA ALA A 263 6.79 -13.79 -4.51
C ALA A 263 5.41 -13.12 -4.28
N PRO A 264 4.73 -12.65 -5.34
CA PRO A 264 3.45 -11.94 -5.20
C PRO A 264 2.37 -12.72 -4.43
N ASN A 265 2.37 -14.05 -4.55
CA ASN A 265 1.49 -14.97 -3.82
C ASN A 265 1.85 -15.14 -2.33
N GLU A 266 3.07 -14.79 -1.93
CA GLU A 266 3.51 -14.81 -0.53
C GLU A 266 3.13 -13.53 0.22
N ILE A 267 2.63 -12.51 -0.49
CA ILE A 267 2.05 -11.29 0.11
C ILE A 267 0.60 -11.59 0.49
N ASP A 268 0.45 -12.39 1.54
CA ASP A 268 -0.83 -12.73 2.15
C ASP A 268 -1.13 -11.85 3.38
N ASP A 269 -2.31 -12.04 3.95
CA ASP A 269 -2.74 -11.33 5.16
C ASP A 269 -1.80 -11.60 6.34
N ALA A 270 -1.24 -12.81 6.42
CA ALA A 270 -0.27 -13.17 7.45
C ALA A 270 1.04 -12.39 7.30
N TRP A 271 1.51 -12.17 6.08
CA TRP A 271 2.68 -11.34 5.79
C TRP A 271 2.45 -9.88 6.19
N LEU A 272 1.26 -9.34 5.88
CA LEU A 272 0.88 -7.98 6.28
C LEU A 272 0.82 -7.82 7.81
N VAL A 273 0.24 -8.79 8.52
CA VAL A 273 0.17 -8.80 9.99
C VAL A 273 1.57 -8.94 10.59
N LYS A 274 2.43 -9.82 10.03
CA LYS A 274 3.80 -10.02 10.52
C LYS A 274 4.63 -8.73 10.49
N HIS A 275 4.44 -7.88 9.49
CA HIS A 275 5.19 -6.65 9.30
C HIS A 275 4.38 -5.39 9.63
N ASP A 276 3.26 -5.51 10.36
CA ASP A 276 2.29 -4.42 10.52
C ASP A 276 2.94 -3.14 11.07
N TRP A 277 3.78 -3.28 12.09
CA TRP A 277 4.35 -2.13 12.80
C TRP A 277 5.33 -1.33 11.93
N MET A 278 5.99 -2.00 10.98
CA MET A 278 6.86 -1.37 9.99
C MET A 278 6.02 -0.71 8.89
N LEU A 279 5.08 -1.47 8.31
CA LEU A 279 4.21 -0.97 7.24
C LEU A 279 3.44 0.28 7.67
N ARG A 280 2.92 0.31 8.90
CA ARG A 280 2.28 1.51 9.49
C ARG A 280 3.16 2.75 9.47
N ARG A 281 4.48 2.63 9.48
CA ARG A 281 5.40 3.78 9.50
C ARG A 281 5.80 4.26 8.12
N VAL A 282 5.89 3.35 7.15
CA VAL A 282 6.47 3.62 5.82
C VAL A 282 5.45 3.55 4.68
N ILE A 283 4.16 3.44 4.98
CA ILE A 283 3.10 3.39 3.98
C ILE A 283 3.13 4.64 3.10
N LEU A 284 3.12 4.45 1.78
CA LEU A 284 3.17 5.55 0.82
C LEU A 284 1.85 6.32 0.76
N ASP A 285 0.73 5.64 1.01
CA ASP A 285 -0.60 6.24 1.06
C ASP A 285 -1.26 5.97 2.43
N ASP A 286 -1.51 7.06 3.16
CA ASP A 286 -2.14 7.04 4.48
C ASP A 286 -3.58 6.52 4.47
N SER A 287 -4.24 6.52 3.30
CA SER A 287 -5.62 6.03 3.15
C SER A 287 -5.77 4.54 3.47
N PHE A 288 -4.70 3.75 3.40
CA PHE A 288 -4.71 2.32 3.69
C PHE A 288 -4.45 1.98 5.17
N ARG A 289 -4.14 2.96 6.03
CA ARG A 289 -3.95 2.72 7.47
C ARG A 289 -5.16 2.08 8.16
N PRO A 290 -6.42 2.52 7.89
CA PRO A 290 -7.60 1.90 8.49
C PRO A 290 -7.77 0.43 8.08
N ALA A 291 -7.42 0.08 6.84
CA ALA A 291 -7.49 -1.30 6.35
C ALA A 291 -6.50 -2.20 7.10
N LEU A 292 -5.25 -1.74 7.28
CA LEU A 292 -4.23 -2.45 8.05
C LEU A 292 -4.60 -2.56 9.54
N GLU A 293 -5.24 -1.52 10.10
CA GLU A 293 -5.75 -1.57 11.47
C GLU A 293 -6.91 -2.56 11.63
N TYR A 294 -7.82 -2.60 10.67
CA TYR A 294 -8.91 -3.57 10.66
C TYR A 294 -8.38 -5.00 10.61
N LEU A 295 -7.40 -5.26 9.72
CA LEU A 295 -6.76 -6.58 9.58
C LEU A 295 -6.13 -7.07 10.90
N THR A 296 -5.45 -6.17 11.60
CA THR A 296 -4.70 -6.52 12.83
C THR A 296 -5.56 -6.60 14.08
N LYS A 297 -6.59 -5.75 14.23
CA LYS A 297 -7.36 -5.64 15.48
C LYS A 297 -8.77 -6.23 15.44
N SER A 298 -9.46 -6.15 14.30
CA SER A 298 -10.92 -6.33 14.25
C SER A 298 -11.40 -7.40 13.28
N PHE A 299 -10.53 -7.91 12.42
CA PHE A 299 -10.88 -8.88 11.38
C PHE A 299 -11.55 -10.14 11.96
N VAL A 300 -10.86 -10.85 12.87
CA VAL A 300 -11.38 -12.07 13.51
C VAL A 300 -12.65 -11.78 14.32
N GLY A 301 -12.70 -10.64 15.01
CA GLY A 301 -13.88 -10.23 15.78
C GLY A 301 -15.11 -9.99 14.90
N ALA A 302 -14.91 -9.40 13.72
CA ALA A 302 -15.97 -9.15 12.76
C ALA A 302 -16.52 -10.46 12.16
N GLU A 303 -15.66 -11.41 11.80
CA GLU A 303 -16.10 -12.73 11.30
C GLU A 303 -16.92 -13.49 12.33
N VAL A 304 -16.47 -13.52 13.59
CA VAL A 304 -17.22 -14.16 14.68
C VAL A 304 -18.57 -13.46 14.89
N ASN A 305 -18.60 -12.13 14.86
CA ASN A 305 -19.85 -11.37 14.98
C ASN A 305 -20.83 -11.69 13.84
N ILE A 306 -20.35 -11.80 12.60
CA ILE A 306 -21.19 -12.19 11.45
C ILE A 306 -21.78 -13.58 11.66
N ARG A 307 -20.97 -14.56 12.10
CA ARG A 307 -21.48 -15.92 12.40
C ARG A 307 -22.52 -15.94 13.51
N ILE A 308 -22.37 -15.09 14.54
CA ILE A 308 -23.35 -14.96 15.62
C ILE A 308 -24.66 -14.39 15.07
N LEU A 309 -24.58 -13.32 14.25
CA LEU A 309 -25.75 -12.70 13.63
C LEU A 309 -26.46 -13.65 12.65
N GLU A 310 -25.71 -14.44 11.90
CA GLU A 310 -26.23 -15.46 10.99
C GLU A 310 -27.01 -16.55 11.75
N ASN A 311 -26.41 -17.08 12.82
CA ASN A 311 -27.09 -18.04 13.69
C ASN A 311 -28.35 -17.44 14.32
N ASN A 312 -28.32 -16.17 14.76
CA ASN A 312 -29.50 -15.50 15.30
C ASN A 312 -30.60 -15.36 14.24
N ALA A 313 -30.27 -14.90 13.03
CA ALA A 313 -31.23 -14.79 11.93
C ALA A 313 -31.86 -16.17 11.58
N GLN A 314 -31.05 -17.22 11.57
CA GLN A 314 -31.54 -18.59 11.32
C GLN A 314 -32.45 -19.09 12.45
N LEU A 315 -32.15 -18.79 13.71
CA LEU A 315 -33.01 -19.11 14.84
C LEU A 315 -34.37 -18.38 14.75
N GLN A 316 -34.36 -17.09 14.41
CA GLN A 316 -35.60 -16.32 14.22
C GLN A 316 -36.42 -16.86 13.05
N LYS A 317 -35.78 -17.25 11.94
CA LYS A 317 -36.45 -17.88 10.81
C LYS A 317 -37.15 -19.18 11.23
N ASN A 318 -36.46 -20.04 11.98
CA ASN A 318 -37.03 -21.28 12.48
C ASN A 318 -38.25 -21.05 13.40
N ILE A 319 -38.26 -19.96 14.18
CA ILE A 319 -39.41 -19.58 15.01
C ILE A 319 -40.60 -19.17 14.13
N VAL A 320 -40.37 -18.33 13.11
CA VAL A 320 -41.40 -17.91 12.16
C VAL A 320 -41.98 -19.12 11.42
N ASP A 321 -41.14 -20.05 10.96
CA ASP A 321 -41.57 -21.27 10.28
C ASP A 321 -42.43 -22.16 11.19
N LYS A 322 -42.04 -22.32 12.47
CA LYS A 322 -42.84 -23.06 13.47
C LYS A 322 -44.19 -22.38 13.74
N LEU A 323 -44.23 -21.07 13.88
CA LEU A 323 -45.47 -20.32 14.07
C LEU A 323 -46.40 -20.43 12.86
N ASN A 324 -45.86 -20.36 11.65
CA ASN A 324 -46.62 -20.59 10.41
C ASN A 324 -47.23 -22.00 10.38
N GLN A 325 -46.47 -23.04 10.74
CA GLN A 325 -46.99 -24.40 10.84
C GLN A 325 -48.12 -24.50 11.89
N GLN A 326 -47.96 -23.87 13.05
CA GLN A 326 -49.00 -23.85 14.08
C GLN A 326 -50.27 -23.12 13.61
N ILE A 327 -50.14 -22.00 12.89
CA ILE A 327 -51.28 -21.27 12.32
C ILE A 327 -52.02 -22.12 11.29
N GLN A 328 -51.30 -22.88 10.46
CA GLN A 328 -51.92 -23.79 9.48
C GLN A 328 -52.73 -24.89 10.18
N LEU A 329 -52.15 -25.54 11.20
CA LEU A 329 -52.86 -26.54 12.01
C LEU A 329 -54.09 -25.93 12.69
N GLN A 330 -53.96 -24.75 13.29
CA GLN A 330 -55.06 -24.08 13.97
C GLN A 330 -56.16 -23.64 13.01
N THR A 331 -55.80 -23.26 11.78
CA THR A 331 -56.76 -22.92 10.73
C THR A 331 -57.52 -24.16 10.27
N ALA A 332 -56.86 -25.32 10.19
CA ALA A 332 -57.54 -26.59 9.90
C ALA A 332 -58.53 -26.98 11.01
N ILE A 333 -58.13 -26.84 12.29
CA ILE A 333 -59.01 -27.09 13.44
C ILE A 333 -60.23 -26.16 13.43
N LEU A 334 -60.02 -24.86 13.14
CA LEU A 334 -61.11 -23.88 13.05
C LEU A 334 -62.08 -24.21 11.91
N ALA A 335 -61.59 -24.65 10.76
CA ALA A 335 -62.45 -25.09 9.66
C ALA A 335 -63.30 -26.32 10.03
N MET A 336 -62.71 -27.27 10.79
CA MET A 336 -63.46 -28.43 11.30
C MET A 336 -64.53 -28.01 12.31
N SER A 337 -64.20 -27.15 13.27
CA SER A 337 -65.18 -26.71 14.29
C SER A 337 -66.30 -25.85 13.69
N GLN A 338 -66.02 -25.05 12.67
CA GLN A 338 -67.05 -24.35 11.90
C GLN A 338 -67.99 -25.33 11.19
N GLY A 339 -67.45 -26.39 10.58
CA GLY A 339 -68.26 -27.47 10.02
C GLY A 339 -69.15 -28.17 11.06
N ASP A 340 -68.63 -28.38 12.28
CA ASP A 340 -69.42 -28.94 13.39
C ASP A 340 -70.54 -28.00 13.85
N VAL A 341 -70.29 -26.69 13.90
CA VAL A 341 -71.33 -25.67 14.17
C VAL A 341 -72.40 -25.66 13.07
N GLU A 342 -72.01 -25.73 11.80
CA GLU A 342 -72.95 -25.82 10.67
C GLU A 342 -73.79 -27.09 10.72
N ASN A 343 -73.20 -28.22 11.13
CA ASN A 343 -73.91 -29.47 11.30
C ASN A 343 -74.88 -29.43 12.49
N ALA A 344 -74.45 -28.89 13.65
CA ALA A 344 -75.27 -28.75 14.84
C ALA A 344 -76.45 -27.77 14.61
N THR A 345 -76.21 -26.65 13.92
CA THR A 345 -77.27 -25.71 13.52
C THR A 345 -78.27 -26.34 12.56
N ARG A 346 -77.81 -27.15 11.59
CA ARG A 346 -78.70 -27.90 10.68
C ARG A 346 -79.55 -28.92 11.43
N ILE A 347 -78.98 -29.63 12.40
CA ILE A 347 -79.73 -30.59 13.24
C ILE A 347 -80.81 -29.87 14.06
N LEU A 348 -80.47 -28.71 14.66
CA LEU A 348 -81.43 -27.87 15.36
C LEU A 348 -82.57 -27.39 14.45
N ALA A 349 -82.26 -26.90 13.25
CA ALA A 349 -83.26 -26.45 12.27
C ALA A 349 -84.18 -27.58 11.78
N VAL A 350 -83.67 -28.81 11.70
CA VAL A 350 -84.47 -30.01 11.38
C VAL A 350 -85.32 -30.46 12.58
N SER A 351 -84.86 -30.23 13.81
CA SER A 351 -85.59 -30.60 15.04
C SER A 351 -86.83 -29.72 15.32
N GLU A 352 -86.93 -28.52 14.74
CA GLU A 352 -88.13 -27.67 14.82
C GLU A 352 -89.29 -28.12 13.91
N VAL A 353 -89.08 -29.06 12.97
CA VAL A 353 -90.07 -29.43 11.94
C VAL A 353 -90.62 -30.87 12.09
N GLY A 354 -90.23 -31.65 13.10
CA GLY A 354 -90.79 -33.01 13.23
C GLY A 354 -90.54 -33.72 14.55
N GLU A 355 -91.61 -33.87 15.33
CA GLU A 355 -91.69 -34.61 16.60
C GLU A 355 -91.45 -36.14 16.51
N ALA A 356 -91.02 -36.69 15.37
CA ALA A 356 -91.08 -38.15 15.11
C ALA A 356 -89.73 -38.89 14.98
N THR A 357 -88.59 -38.22 15.11
CA THR A 357 -87.29 -38.84 14.71
C THR A 357 -86.19 -38.83 15.80
N ILE A 358 -86.55 -38.79 17.08
CA ILE A 358 -85.59 -38.55 18.18
C ILE A 358 -85.04 -39.83 18.85
N ASN A 359 -85.62 -41.00 18.63
CA ASN A 359 -85.16 -42.23 19.31
C ASN A 359 -83.87 -42.87 18.76
N ASN A 360 -83.41 -42.52 17.56
CA ASN A 360 -82.18 -43.12 16.98
C ASN A 360 -80.89 -42.34 17.27
N ILE A 361 -80.98 -41.08 17.71
CA ILE A 361 -79.80 -40.24 17.95
C ILE A 361 -79.25 -40.42 19.39
N LYS A 362 -80.10 -40.83 20.34
CA LYS A 362 -79.73 -41.07 21.75
C LYS A 362 -78.71 -42.21 21.96
N ARG A 363 -78.49 -43.08 20.95
CA ARG A 363 -77.52 -44.20 21.02
C ARG A 363 -76.15 -43.89 20.41
N MET A 364 -75.98 -42.78 19.70
CA MET A 364 -74.71 -42.49 19.02
C MET A 364 -73.81 -41.51 19.78
N LEU A 365 -74.32 -40.83 20.81
CA LEU A 365 -73.66 -39.67 21.44
C LEU A 365 -73.16 -39.90 22.89
N ASP A 366 -73.11 -41.14 23.38
CA ASP A 366 -72.56 -41.42 24.73
C ASP A 366 -71.71 -42.70 24.76
N PRO A 367 -70.38 -42.64 24.56
CA PRO A 367 -69.51 -43.78 24.81
C PRO A 367 -69.04 -43.87 26.27
N ILE A 368 -69.31 -42.87 27.12
CA ILE A 368 -68.88 -42.85 28.52
C ILE A 368 -69.99 -42.23 29.38
N GLY A 369 -70.97 -43.05 29.76
CA GLY A 369 -72.18 -42.65 30.48
C GLY A 369 -71.94 -41.86 31.76
N ILE A 370 -71.93 -40.53 31.65
CA ILE A 370 -71.83 -39.56 32.75
C ILE A 370 -72.83 -38.41 32.50
N THR A 371 -74.11 -38.70 32.23
CA THR A 371 -75.17 -37.72 32.48
C THR A 371 -76.37 -38.39 33.16
N GLY A 372 -76.65 -37.91 34.36
CA GLY A 372 -77.72 -38.42 35.22
C GLY A 372 -79.11 -38.05 34.70
N GLU A 373 -80.04 -38.94 35.04
CA GLU A 373 -81.49 -38.84 34.91
C GLU A 373 -82.04 -37.51 35.43
N THR A 374 -82.35 -36.57 34.53
CA THR A 374 -83.44 -35.60 34.69
C THR A 374 -84.01 -35.27 33.32
N ASP A 375 -85.28 -35.61 33.15
CA ASP A 375 -86.10 -35.49 31.95
C ASP A 375 -86.65 -34.05 31.81
N THR A 376 -85.78 -33.12 31.40
CA THR A 376 -86.16 -31.76 31.01
C THR A 376 -85.48 -31.38 29.70
N GLY A 377 -86.26 -31.25 28.63
CA GLY A 377 -85.93 -30.47 27.42
C GLY A 377 -84.98 -31.12 26.42
N THR A 378 -85.49 -31.89 25.47
CA THR A 378 -84.77 -32.27 24.23
C THR A 378 -84.27 -31.07 23.42
N GLN A 379 -84.89 -29.89 23.62
CA GLN A 379 -84.46 -28.61 23.07
C GLN A 379 -83.21 -28.04 23.80
N ASP A 380 -83.04 -28.36 25.09
CA ASP A 380 -81.93 -27.86 25.95
C ASP A 380 -80.62 -28.64 25.66
N ALA A 381 -80.72 -29.94 25.40
CA ALA A 381 -79.57 -30.76 24.98
C ALA A 381 -79.00 -30.35 23.61
N ALA A 382 -79.85 -29.94 22.67
CA ALA A 382 -79.41 -29.49 21.35
C ALA A 382 -78.85 -28.05 21.40
N GLN A 383 -79.39 -27.18 22.26
CA GLN A 383 -78.85 -25.85 22.54
C GLN A 383 -77.47 -25.93 23.22
N THR A 384 -77.28 -26.82 24.20
CA THR A 384 -75.98 -27.02 24.87
C THR A 384 -74.89 -27.53 23.92
N MET A 385 -75.23 -28.40 22.95
CA MET A 385 -74.29 -28.82 21.89
C MET A 385 -73.89 -27.68 20.96
N LEU A 386 -74.85 -26.84 20.57
CA LEU A 386 -74.60 -25.65 19.76
C LEU A 386 -73.71 -24.65 20.52
N ASP A 387 -73.99 -24.41 21.80
CA ASP A 387 -73.20 -23.49 22.63
C ASP A 387 -71.78 -24.03 22.85
N TYR A 388 -71.62 -25.34 23.05
CA TYR A 388 -70.31 -25.99 23.10
C TYR A 388 -69.54 -25.85 21.78
N ALA A 389 -70.18 -26.12 20.64
CA ALA A 389 -69.55 -26.00 19.32
C ALA A 389 -69.16 -24.54 18.99
N LYS A 390 -70.00 -23.58 19.38
CA LYS A 390 -69.68 -22.15 19.27
C LYS A 390 -68.52 -21.76 20.20
N GLU A 391 -68.48 -22.29 21.42
CA GLU A 391 -67.40 -22.01 22.36
C GLU A 391 -66.07 -22.58 21.87
N THR A 392 -66.05 -23.80 21.32
CA THR A 392 -64.84 -24.41 20.75
C THR A 392 -64.35 -23.64 19.52
N ALA A 393 -65.25 -23.20 18.64
CA ALA A 393 -64.91 -22.32 17.52
C ALA A 393 -64.33 -20.97 17.99
N ASN A 394 -64.95 -20.32 18.97
CA ASN A 394 -64.48 -19.06 19.54
C ASN A 394 -63.11 -19.20 20.22
N ARG A 395 -62.86 -20.30 20.94
CA ARG A 395 -61.54 -20.61 21.52
C ARG A 395 -60.50 -20.80 20.42
N ALA A 396 -60.84 -21.53 19.36
CA ALA A 396 -59.95 -21.75 18.23
C ALA A 396 -59.59 -20.45 17.51
N GLU A 397 -60.55 -19.52 17.37
CA GLU A 397 -60.35 -18.20 16.77
C GLU A 397 -59.44 -17.31 17.62
N ARG A 398 -59.62 -17.30 18.95
CA ARG A 398 -58.72 -16.56 19.87
C ARG A 398 -57.29 -17.08 19.82
N GLU A 399 -57.11 -18.39 19.80
CA GLU A 399 -55.77 -18.99 19.67
C GLU A 399 -55.13 -18.65 18.32
N LYS A 400 -55.90 -18.67 17.22
CA LYS A 400 -55.44 -18.21 15.91
C LYS A 400 -55.00 -16.74 15.95
N ALA A 401 -55.80 -15.86 16.54
CA ALA A 401 -55.46 -14.44 16.69
C ALA A 401 -54.19 -14.24 17.53
N ARG A 402 -54.02 -15.01 18.60
CA ARG A 402 -52.81 -15.01 19.44
C ARG A 402 -51.58 -15.45 18.64
N LEU A 403 -51.68 -16.53 17.87
CA LEU A 403 -50.59 -17.02 17.02
C LEU A 403 -50.22 -16.01 15.92
N LEU A 404 -51.21 -15.34 15.32
CA LEU A 404 -50.97 -14.28 14.33
C LEU A 404 -50.22 -13.08 14.93
N SER A 405 -50.59 -12.65 16.15
CA SER A 405 -49.84 -11.61 16.85
C SER A 405 -48.40 -12.04 17.19
N GLN A 406 -48.20 -13.29 17.61
CA GLN A 406 -46.86 -13.84 17.84
C GLN A 406 -46.04 -13.92 16.56
N LEU A 407 -46.67 -14.28 15.43
CA LEU A 407 -46.05 -14.30 14.12
C LEU A 407 -45.57 -12.90 13.72
N GLU A 408 -46.40 -11.86 13.91
CA GLU A 408 -46.04 -10.49 13.58
C GLU A 408 -44.81 -10.02 14.38
N VAL A 409 -44.77 -10.31 15.68
CA VAL A 409 -43.60 -10.02 16.53
C VAL A 409 -42.37 -10.82 16.08
N ALA A 410 -42.52 -12.10 15.73
CA ALA A 410 -41.42 -12.92 15.24
C ALA A 410 -40.90 -12.45 13.88
N MET A 411 -41.78 -12.01 12.97
CA MET A 411 -41.41 -11.45 11.67
C MET A 411 -40.64 -10.13 11.82
N THR A 412 -41.07 -9.25 12.72
CA THR A 412 -40.35 -7.99 12.98
C THR A 412 -38.97 -8.25 13.61
N ALA A 413 -38.86 -9.22 14.52
CA ALA A 413 -37.58 -9.66 15.08
C ALA A 413 -36.66 -10.28 14.01
N LEU A 414 -37.20 -11.11 13.12
CA LEU A 414 -36.47 -11.67 11.98
C LEU A 414 -35.97 -10.56 11.05
N GLN A 415 -36.82 -9.60 10.69
CA GLN A 415 -36.44 -8.48 9.83
C GLN A 415 -35.31 -7.65 10.46
N ALA A 416 -35.37 -7.40 11.77
CA ALA A 416 -34.31 -6.71 12.50
C ALA A 416 -32.99 -7.50 12.47
N ALA A 417 -33.04 -8.82 12.71
CA ALA A 417 -31.85 -9.68 12.66
C ALA A 417 -31.23 -9.73 11.27
N VAL A 418 -32.05 -9.85 10.21
CA VAL A 418 -31.59 -9.86 8.81
C VAL A 418 -30.98 -8.51 8.41
N ASN A 419 -31.56 -7.40 8.85
CA ASN A 419 -31.01 -6.06 8.60
C ASN A 419 -29.66 -5.86 9.29
N GLN A 420 -29.51 -6.32 10.54
CA GLN A 420 -28.24 -6.27 11.27
C GLN A 420 -27.17 -7.14 10.61
N LEU A 421 -27.52 -8.36 10.22
CA LEU A 421 -26.63 -9.26 9.49
C LEU A 421 -26.19 -8.62 8.16
N SER A 422 -27.13 -8.12 7.36
CA SER A 422 -26.84 -7.49 6.07
C SER A 422 -25.92 -6.28 6.21
N LYS A 423 -26.13 -5.46 7.25
CA LYS A 423 -25.26 -4.32 7.56
C LYS A 423 -23.86 -4.78 7.94
N ALA A 424 -23.71 -5.74 8.84
CA ALA A 424 -22.41 -6.25 9.28
C ALA A 424 -21.64 -6.92 8.14
N VAL A 425 -22.34 -7.69 7.30
CA VAL A 425 -21.78 -8.35 6.12
C VAL A 425 -21.27 -7.32 5.10
N LYS A 426 -22.06 -6.27 4.81
CA LYS A 426 -21.62 -5.16 3.96
C LYS A 426 -20.40 -4.44 4.57
N GLU A 427 -20.49 -4.10 5.85
CA GLU A 427 -19.42 -3.69 6.77
C GLU A 427 -18.08 -4.35 6.44
N HIS A 428 -18.11 -5.68 6.54
CA HIS A 428 -16.96 -6.56 6.42
C HIS A 428 -16.45 -6.69 4.99
N TYR A 429 -17.33 -6.85 4.00
CA TYR A 429 -16.89 -6.97 2.59
C TYR A 429 -16.31 -5.67 2.04
N ASP A 430 -16.82 -4.51 2.45
CA ASP A 430 -16.23 -3.22 2.11
C ASP A 430 -14.79 -3.14 2.66
N LYS A 431 -14.54 -3.67 3.87
CA LYS A 431 -13.20 -3.75 4.46
C LYS A 431 -12.29 -4.79 3.82
N ILE A 432 -12.81 -5.93 3.40
CA ILE A 432 -12.04 -6.92 2.62
C ILE A 432 -11.57 -6.30 1.31
N ALA A 433 -12.45 -5.58 0.60
CA ALA A 433 -12.06 -4.91 -0.64
C ALA A 433 -10.99 -3.82 -0.42
N GLU A 434 -11.02 -3.11 0.72
CA GLU A 434 -9.95 -2.19 1.11
C GLU A 434 -8.62 -2.92 1.40
N ILE A 435 -8.67 -4.09 2.05
CA ILE A 435 -7.49 -4.95 2.30
C ILE A 435 -6.90 -5.45 0.98
N ASP A 436 -7.72 -5.93 0.05
CA ASP A 436 -7.22 -6.40 -1.25
C ASP A 436 -6.57 -5.26 -2.05
N ARG A 437 -7.12 -4.05 -1.97
CA ARG A 437 -6.46 -2.86 -2.56
C ARG A 437 -5.12 -2.56 -1.90
N LEU A 438 -5.04 -2.67 -0.57
CA LEU A 438 -3.77 -2.55 0.15
C LEU A 438 -2.76 -3.61 -0.31
N ARG A 439 -3.19 -4.86 -0.51
CA ARG A 439 -2.31 -5.93 -1.01
C ARG A 439 -1.76 -5.60 -2.40
N VAL A 440 -2.60 -5.10 -3.31
CA VAL A 440 -2.14 -4.66 -4.64
C VAL A 440 -1.17 -3.49 -4.53
N HIS A 441 -1.48 -2.50 -3.69
CA HIS A 441 -0.58 -1.36 -3.47
C HIS A 441 0.79 -1.79 -2.93
N VAL A 442 0.82 -2.73 -1.99
CA VAL A 442 2.05 -3.30 -1.44
C VAL A 442 2.81 -4.11 -2.50
N LYS A 443 2.10 -4.90 -3.32
CA LYS A 443 2.70 -5.64 -4.43
C LYS A 443 3.38 -4.71 -5.43
N ASP A 444 2.69 -3.66 -5.88
CA ASP A 444 3.20 -2.73 -6.89
C ASP A 444 4.43 -1.96 -6.39
N ASN A 445 4.53 -1.75 -5.07
CA ASN A 445 5.62 -1.02 -4.43
C ASN A 445 6.48 -1.91 -3.51
N ILE A 446 6.57 -3.21 -3.81
CA ILE A 446 7.17 -4.19 -2.88
C ILE A 446 8.61 -3.85 -2.50
N LEU A 447 9.41 -3.32 -3.42
CA LEU A 447 10.81 -2.96 -3.16
C LEU A 447 10.92 -1.86 -2.12
N HIS A 448 10.04 -0.86 -2.12
CA HIS A 448 10.00 0.19 -1.11
C HIS A 448 9.75 -0.39 0.28
N TYR A 449 8.75 -1.27 0.38
CA TYR A 449 8.40 -1.93 1.64
C TYR A 449 9.48 -2.89 2.13
N MET A 450 10.07 -3.68 1.24
CA MET A 450 11.13 -4.61 1.59
C MET A 450 12.40 -3.88 2.03
N GLN A 451 12.78 -2.78 1.37
CA GLN A 451 13.91 -1.94 1.80
C GLN A 451 13.70 -1.36 3.20
N ALA A 452 12.47 -0.90 3.49
CA ALA A 452 12.13 -0.47 4.84
C ALA A 452 12.25 -1.63 5.84
N ILE A 453 11.68 -2.81 5.55
CA ILE A 453 11.77 -3.99 6.41
C ILE A 453 13.23 -4.37 6.70
N TRP A 454 14.07 -4.42 5.67
CA TRP A 454 15.50 -4.71 5.84
C TRP A 454 16.21 -3.62 6.64
N SER A 455 15.83 -2.35 6.49
CA SER A 455 16.42 -1.25 7.25
C SER A 455 16.12 -1.33 8.76
N PHE A 456 14.93 -1.83 9.13
CA PHE A 456 14.52 -2.04 10.51
C PHE A 456 15.09 -3.31 11.14
N GLU A 457 15.68 -4.20 10.36
CA GLU A 457 16.39 -5.38 10.87
C GLU A 457 17.59 -4.95 11.73
N PRO A 458 17.73 -5.45 12.98
CA PRO A 458 18.88 -5.15 13.81
C PRO A 458 20.20 -5.51 13.12
N PRO A 459 21.24 -4.66 13.24
CA PRO A 459 22.51 -4.87 12.54
C PRO A 459 23.15 -6.21 12.88
N ASP A 460 23.08 -6.66 14.14
CA ASP A 460 23.63 -7.95 14.56
C ASP A 460 22.92 -9.15 13.91
N GLN A 461 21.58 -9.11 13.80
CA GLN A 461 20.82 -10.19 13.15
C GLN A 461 21.17 -10.28 11.67
N ARG A 462 21.26 -9.13 11.01
CA ARG A 462 21.71 -9.03 9.63
C ARG A 462 23.13 -9.55 9.46
N PHE A 463 24.04 -9.17 10.36
CA PHE A 463 25.42 -9.64 10.37
C PHE A 463 25.46 -11.18 10.41
N PHE A 464 24.78 -11.81 11.37
CA PHE A 464 24.78 -13.27 11.48
C PHE A 464 24.13 -13.97 10.28
N ARG A 465 23.07 -13.39 9.71
CA ARG A 465 22.40 -13.91 8.50
C ARG A 465 23.36 -13.93 7.30
N LEU A 466 24.11 -12.85 7.10
CA LEU A 466 24.96 -12.67 5.92
C LEU A 466 26.36 -13.29 6.08
N ALA A 467 26.97 -13.18 7.26
CA ALA A 467 28.36 -13.53 7.50
C ALA A 467 28.67 -15.03 7.31
N GLN A 468 27.73 -15.91 7.65
CA GLN A 468 27.95 -17.36 7.61
C GLN A 468 27.50 -18.03 6.32
N LYS A 469 26.53 -17.43 5.63
CA LYS A 469 25.82 -18.10 4.52
C LYS A 469 26.41 -17.77 3.15
N ILE A 470 27.00 -16.58 2.99
CA ILE A 470 27.34 -16.05 1.67
C ILE A 470 28.85 -16.15 1.41
N GLU A 471 29.21 -16.89 0.37
CA GLU A 471 30.57 -16.98 -0.17
C GLU A 471 30.73 -16.03 -1.35
N VAL A 472 31.78 -15.22 -1.31
CA VAL A 472 32.11 -14.25 -2.34
C VAL A 472 33.28 -14.76 -3.16
N PRO A 473 33.18 -14.80 -4.51
CA PRO A 473 34.33 -15.04 -5.37
C PRO A 473 35.25 -13.81 -5.34
N VAL A 474 36.47 -14.00 -4.87
CA VAL A 474 37.53 -12.99 -4.87
C VAL A 474 38.57 -13.40 -5.91
N ILE A 475 39.01 -12.42 -6.68
CA ILE A 475 40.06 -12.59 -7.69
C ILE A 475 41.38 -12.24 -7.01
N GLU A 476 42.25 -13.23 -6.85
CA GLU A 476 43.60 -13.05 -6.34
C GLU A 476 44.60 -13.17 -7.49
N GLU A 477 45.61 -12.28 -7.49
CA GLU A 477 46.69 -12.30 -8.48
C GLU A 477 47.70 -13.40 -8.13
N GLU A 478 47.97 -14.28 -9.10
CA GLU A 478 48.96 -15.35 -8.95
C GLU A 478 50.35 -14.81 -9.35
N GLY A 479 50.97 -14.06 -8.44
CA GLY A 479 52.37 -13.60 -8.54
C GLY A 479 52.54 -12.07 -8.65
N THR A 480 53.34 -11.51 -7.75
CA THR A 480 53.57 -10.06 -7.57
C THR A 480 54.69 -9.46 -8.41
N ASN A 481 55.39 -10.24 -9.23
CA ASN A 481 56.54 -9.74 -9.98
C ASN A 481 56.19 -9.62 -11.46
N LEU A 482 55.78 -8.42 -11.84
CA LEU A 482 55.58 -8.03 -13.22
C LEU A 482 56.84 -7.27 -13.64
N ASP A 483 57.82 -7.99 -14.19
CA ASP A 483 58.98 -7.35 -14.83
C ASP A 483 58.49 -6.68 -16.11
N VAL A 484 58.34 -5.36 -16.05
CA VAL A 484 58.10 -4.53 -17.22
C VAL A 484 59.46 -4.28 -17.86
N ASP A 485 59.81 -5.08 -18.87
CA ASP A 485 61.00 -4.83 -19.70
C ASP A 485 60.80 -3.54 -20.50
N VAL A 486 61.30 -2.42 -19.96
CA VAL A 486 61.39 -1.17 -20.70
C VAL A 486 62.62 -1.27 -21.62
N TYR A 487 62.41 -1.66 -22.87
CA TYR A 487 63.45 -1.61 -23.89
C TYR A 487 63.78 -0.15 -24.22
N SER A 488 64.74 0.43 -23.51
CA SER A 488 65.38 1.69 -23.91
C SER A 488 66.24 1.43 -25.14
N LEU A 489 65.86 2.04 -26.26
CA LEU A 489 66.71 2.19 -27.45
C LEU A 489 67.78 3.26 -27.18
N GLY A 490 68.73 2.93 -26.31
CA GLY A 490 70.04 3.61 -26.24
C GLY A 490 70.12 4.94 -25.50
N SER A 491 69.08 5.41 -24.80
CA SER A 491 69.14 6.61 -23.94
C SER A 491 69.09 6.24 -22.46
N THR A 492 69.79 7.01 -21.62
CA THR A 492 69.71 6.90 -20.16
C THR A 492 68.26 7.13 -19.70
N PHE A 493 67.82 6.37 -18.71
CA PHE A 493 66.43 6.41 -18.18
C PHE A 493 65.98 7.84 -17.82
N GLU A 494 66.92 8.68 -17.36
CA GLU A 494 66.66 10.08 -17.00
C GLU A 494 66.35 10.98 -18.20
N GLU A 495 66.96 10.76 -19.38
CA GLU A 495 66.61 11.50 -20.61
C GLU A 495 65.25 11.04 -21.15
N PHE A 496 64.95 9.75 -21.03
CA PHE A 496 63.71 9.15 -21.52
C PHE A 496 62.47 9.60 -20.73
N VAL A 497 62.60 9.80 -19.41
CA VAL A 497 61.50 10.25 -18.53
C VAL A 497 61.24 11.75 -18.64
N GLN A 498 62.26 12.57 -18.95
CA GLN A 498 62.07 14.02 -19.10
C GLN A 498 61.46 14.42 -20.45
N GLU A 499 61.65 13.62 -21.50
CA GLU A 499 61.21 13.98 -22.86
C GLU A 499 59.78 13.49 -23.20
N TYR A 500 59.30 12.40 -22.57
CA TYR A 500 57.97 11.84 -22.86
C TYR A 500 56.95 12.06 -21.73
N LYS A 501 55.97 12.94 -22.01
CA LYS A 501 54.78 13.13 -21.16
C LYS A 501 53.84 11.91 -21.27
N GLY A 502 53.94 11.03 -20.29
CA GLY A 502 52.95 9.99 -20.00
C GLY A 502 53.20 8.68 -20.73
N PHE A 503 53.61 7.66 -19.97
CA PHE A 503 53.62 6.28 -20.45
C PHE A 503 52.26 5.64 -20.13
N SER A 504 51.55 5.20 -21.17
CA SER A 504 50.46 4.24 -21.00
C SER A 504 51.08 2.86 -21.04
N VAL A 505 51.27 2.24 -19.87
CA VAL A 505 51.66 0.83 -19.78
C VAL A 505 50.35 0.04 -19.77
N GLU A 506 50.11 -0.74 -20.83
CA GLU A 506 49.06 -1.75 -20.82
C GLU A 506 49.47 -2.83 -19.81
N LEU A 507 48.87 -2.80 -18.62
CA LEU A 507 49.06 -3.83 -17.60
C LEU A 507 48.61 -5.18 -18.18
N PRO A 508 49.49 -6.17 -18.37
CA PRO A 508 49.07 -7.47 -18.85
C PRO A 508 48.17 -8.10 -17.78
N VAL A 509 47.09 -8.75 -18.22
CA VAL A 509 46.12 -9.37 -17.31
C VAL A 509 46.87 -10.42 -16.48
N PRO A 510 46.96 -10.25 -15.13
CA PRO A 510 47.68 -11.20 -14.30
C PRO A 510 47.03 -12.59 -14.39
N LYS A 511 47.79 -13.64 -14.09
CA LYS A 511 47.19 -14.97 -13.91
C LYS A 511 46.23 -14.89 -12.72
N ILE A 512 44.94 -15.03 -12.99
CA ILE A 512 43.88 -14.85 -12.00
C ILE A 512 43.53 -16.20 -11.38
N LYS A 513 43.58 -16.26 -10.05
CA LYS A 513 43.00 -17.37 -9.28
C LYS A 513 41.73 -16.88 -8.60
N VAL A 514 40.61 -17.55 -8.88
CA VAL A 514 39.34 -17.27 -8.19
C VAL A 514 39.30 -18.08 -6.91
N THR A 515 39.42 -17.40 -5.77
CA THR A 515 39.24 -18.00 -4.44
C THR A 515 37.88 -17.61 -3.88
N LYS A 516 37.29 -18.46 -3.03
CA LYS A 516 36.04 -18.14 -2.34
C LYS A 516 36.37 -17.70 -0.92
N LYS A 517 35.92 -16.50 -0.54
CA LYS A 517 36.05 -15.96 0.82
C LYS A 517 34.68 -15.72 1.40
N LYS A 518 34.56 -15.70 2.73
CA LYS A 518 33.28 -15.35 3.35
C LYS A 518 33.00 -13.87 3.17
N LEU A 519 31.73 -13.50 3.01
CA LEU A 519 31.35 -12.10 2.82
C LEU A 519 31.87 -11.18 3.93
N VAL A 520 31.89 -11.66 5.19
CA VAL A 520 32.41 -10.91 6.35
C VAL A 520 33.91 -10.60 6.26
N GLU A 521 34.69 -11.39 5.52
CA GLU A 521 36.13 -11.16 5.33
C GLU A 521 36.37 -10.05 4.30
N VAL A 522 35.47 -9.92 3.32
CA VAL A 522 35.62 -9.04 2.17
C VAL A 522 34.95 -7.68 2.40
N ALA A 523 33.82 -7.66 3.10
CA ALA A 523 32.98 -6.48 3.27
C ALA A 523 32.76 -6.10 4.73
N ASN A 524 32.57 -4.81 4.98
CA ASN A 524 32.18 -4.31 6.29
C ASN A 524 30.64 -4.35 6.41
N LEU A 525 30.15 -5.45 6.99
CA LEU A 525 28.72 -5.72 7.16
C LEU A 525 28.01 -4.83 8.19
N ASP A 526 28.78 -4.18 9.07
CA ASP A 526 28.23 -3.30 10.11
C ASP A 526 27.79 -1.95 9.52
N ASN A 527 28.42 -1.53 8.42
CA ASN A 527 28.15 -0.25 7.78
C ASN A 527 27.33 -0.43 6.48
N LEU A 528 26.01 -0.59 6.61
CA LEU A 528 25.13 -0.57 5.45
C LEU A 528 25.04 0.84 4.86
N LEU A 529 25.40 1.00 3.59
CA LEU A 529 25.34 2.29 2.90
C LEU A 529 23.95 2.61 2.33
N GLY A 530 23.17 1.59 1.99
CA GLY A 530 21.82 1.75 1.46
C GLY A 530 21.34 0.54 0.65
N TYR A 531 20.33 0.79 -0.18
CA TYR A 531 19.67 -0.22 -1.01
C TYR A 531 19.51 0.24 -2.46
N LYS A 532 19.53 -0.71 -3.40
CA LYS A 532 19.16 -0.48 -4.80
C LYS A 532 18.44 -1.72 -5.33
N GLY A 533 17.15 -1.60 -5.66
CA GLY A 533 16.34 -2.77 -5.95
C GLY A 533 16.30 -3.70 -4.74
N ASN A 534 16.66 -4.97 -4.92
CA ASN A 534 16.86 -5.92 -3.83
C ASN A 534 18.31 -6.03 -3.33
N TYR A 535 19.24 -5.20 -3.83
CA TYR A 535 20.62 -5.19 -3.34
C TYR A 535 20.78 -4.38 -2.06
N MET A 536 21.48 -4.95 -1.09
CA MET A 536 22.13 -4.24 0.02
C MET A 536 23.52 -3.80 -0.40
N ILE A 537 23.89 -2.56 -0.08
CA ILE A 537 25.18 -1.99 -0.45
C ILE A 537 26.09 -1.92 0.77
N PHE A 538 27.20 -2.65 0.75
CA PHE A 538 28.21 -2.63 1.80
C PHE A 538 29.56 -2.12 1.27
N PRO A 539 30.33 -1.36 2.05
CA PRO A 539 31.67 -0.98 1.67
C PRO A 539 32.61 -2.18 1.79
N LEU A 540 33.52 -2.30 0.83
CA LEU A 540 34.59 -3.30 0.90
C LEU A 540 35.62 -2.91 1.97
N LYS A 541 36.19 -3.91 2.64
CA LYS A 541 37.30 -3.73 3.59
C LYS A 541 38.61 -3.45 2.87
N GLU A 542 38.83 -4.18 1.78
CA GLU A 542 40.00 -4.07 0.92
C GLU A 542 39.56 -3.97 -0.54
N ASN A 543 40.32 -3.25 -1.35
CA ASN A 543 40.04 -3.14 -2.77
C ASN A 543 40.31 -4.48 -3.46
N ASN A 544 39.36 -4.96 -4.25
CA ASN A 544 39.55 -6.11 -5.15
C ASN A 544 40.07 -5.61 -6.52
N PHE A 545 40.70 -6.47 -7.30
CA PHE A 545 41.16 -6.19 -8.66
C PHE A 545 40.06 -5.56 -9.53
N ILE A 546 38.84 -6.11 -9.47
CA ILE A 546 37.67 -5.58 -10.21
C ILE A 546 37.40 -4.12 -9.83
N THR A 547 37.37 -3.82 -8.53
CA THR A 547 37.10 -2.46 -8.06
C THR A 547 38.25 -1.50 -8.36
N LEU A 548 39.51 -1.96 -8.30
CA LEU A 548 40.67 -1.16 -8.72
C LEU A 548 40.60 -0.82 -10.21
N HIS A 549 40.24 -1.80 -11.04
CA HIS A 549 40.07 -1.59 -12.47
C HIS A 549 38.94 -0.59 -12.76
N MET A 550 37.79 -0.70 -12.09
CA MET A 550 36.71 0.29 -12.20
C MET A 550 37.13 1.69 -11.71
N MET A 551 38.00 1.77 -10.70
CA MET A 551 38.50 3.03 -10.15
C MET A 551 39.50 3.75 -11.06
N GLN A 552 40.18 3.02 -11.94
CA GLN A 552 41.26 3.57 -12.78
C GLN A 552 40.82 4.79 -13.59
N ASN A 553 39.57 4.83 -14.06
CA ASN A 553 39.03 5.96 -14.83
C ASN A 553 38.75 7.21 -14.00
N TYR A 554 38.72 7.10 -12.67
CA TYR A 554 38.41 8.18 -11.73
C TYR A 554 39.64 8.70 -10.99
N LEU A 555 40.73 7.94 -11.02
CA LEU A 555 42.03 8.35 -10.52
C LEU A 555 42.71 9.18 -11.62
N GLU A 556 42.47 10.49 -11.62
CA GLU A 556 43.28 11.42 -12.39
C GLU A 556 44.74 11.32 -11.88
N VAL A 557 45.67 10.93 -12.76
CA VAL A 557 47.12 11.01 -12.55
C VAL A 557 47.59 12.43 -12.83
#